data_AF-A0A6I1VYM5-F1
#
_entry.id   AF-A0A6I1VYM5-F1
#
_cell.length_a   1.000
_cell.length_b   1.000
_cell.length_c   1.000
_cell.angle_alpha   90.00
_cell.angle_beta   90.00
_cell.angle_gamma   90.00
#
_symmetry.space_group_name_H-M   'P 1'
#
loop_
_entity.id
_entity.type
_entity.pdbx_description
1 polymer ?
#
loop_
_entity_poly.entity_id
_entity_poly.type
_entity_poly.pdbx_seq_one_letter_code
_entity_poly.pdbx_strand_id
1 'polypeptide(L)'
;ELRNALRQASARRAAQAAALNVAQRQLHTQRAAIEQARAQLASAQASTRQSKLDEQDTVVYSSLAGRVGSRSVRVGQYLQPGTRLMTIVPLDEVYLTANFKETQIERMHPGQTVAVHIDAWPGIKFEGVVESLSPGTGSQFALLPSNNATGNFTKIVQRVPVRIRLNPSADKGIEWMPGLSATVDVDTHRG
;
A
#
# COMPACT_ATOMS: atom_id res chain seq x y z
N GLU A 1 -25.14 55.37 -68.36
CA GLU A 1 -25.94 54.59 -67.40
C GLU A 1 -25.30 53.26 -67.00
N LEU A 2 -24.94 52.38 -67.95
CA LEU A 2 -24.27 51.09 -67.69
C LEU A 2 -23.04 51.14 -66.76
N ARG A 3 -22.17 52.15 -66.92
CA ARG A 3 -21.00 52.33 -66.03
C ARG A 3 -21.38 52.59 -64.57
N ASN A 4 -22.47 53.33 -64.32
CA ASN A 4 -22.95 53.60 -62.96
C ASN A 4 -23.60 52.35 -62.35
N ALA A 5 -24.37 51.59 -63.15
CA ALA A 5 -24.92 50.30 -62.72
C ALA A 5 -23.83 49.28 -62.37
N LEU A 6 -22.77 49.19 -63.17
CA LEU A 6 -21.61 48.34 -62.89
C LEU A 6 -20.91 48.73 -61.57
N ARG A 7 -20.68 50.04 -61.34
CA ARG A 7 -20.10 50.54 -60.08
C ARG A 7 -20.99 50.23 -58.87
N GLN A 8 -22.30 50.37 -59.01
CA GLN A 8 -23.24 50.03 -57.93
C GLN A 8 -23.24 48.52 -57.64
N ALA A 9 -23.23 47.67 -58.67
CA ALA A 9 -23.15 46.23 -58.51
C ALA A 9 -21.83 45.80 -57.87
N SER A 10 -20.70 46.38 -58.27
CA SER A 10 -19.39 46.08 -57.68
C SER A 10 -19.30 46.53 -56.23
N ALA A 11 -19.84 47.70 -55.90
CA ALA A 11 -19.92 48.19 -54.52
C ALA A 11 -20.79 47.29 -53.63
N ARG A 12 -21.95 46.84 -54.14
CA ARG A 12 -22.82 45.88 -53.43
C ARG A 12 -22.11 44.54 -53.18
N ARG A 13 -21.42 44.00 -54.18
CA ARG A 13 -20.62 42.77 -54.05
C ARG A 13 -19.51 42.93 -53.01
N ALA A 14 -18.78 44.06 -53.04
CA ALA A 14 -17.74 44.35 -52.07
C ALA A 14 -18.30 44.45 -50.64
N ALA A 15 -19.44 45.11 -50.46
CA ALA A 15 -20.13 45.19 -49.17
C ALA A 15 -20.58 43.81 -48.66
N GLN A 16 -21.15 42.97 -49.53
CA GLN A 16 -21.53 41.60 -49.18
C GLN A 16 -20.31 40.73 -48.83
N ALA A 17 -19.20 40.86 -49.56
CA ALA A 17 -17.96 40.16 -49.25
C ALA A 17 -17.37 40.60 -47.90
N ALA A 18 -17.42 41.90 -47.59
CA ALA A 18 -17.02 42.42 -46.29
C ALA A 18 -17.91 41.90 -45.16
N ALA A 19 -19.24 41.88 -45.36
CA ALA A 19 -20.18 41.32 -44.40
C ALA A 19 -19.94 39.82 -44.15
N LEU A 20 -19.65 39.04 -45.20
CA LEU A 20 -19.28 37.63 -45.07
C LEU A 20 -18.00 37.45 -44.24
N ASN A 21 -16.95 38.24 -44.52
CA ASN A 21 -15.70 38.20 -43.76
C ASN A 21 -15.92 38.52 -42.27
N VAL A 22 -16.77 39.51 -41.95
CA VAL A 22 -17.14 39.83 -40.56
C VAL A 22 -17.89 38.67 -39.91
N ALA A 23 -18.88 38.09 -40.60
CA ALA A 23 -19.63 36.94 -40.09
C ALA A 23 -18.72 35.71 -39.85
N GLN A 24 -17.76 35.44 -40.73
CA GLN A 24 -16.77 34.38 -40.56
C GLN A 24 -15.86 34.63 -39.34
N ARG A 25 -15.37 35.85 -39.14
CA ARG A 25 -14.60 36.22 -37.95
C ARG A 25 -15.43 36.05 -36.68
N GLN A 26 -16.71 36.42 -36.71
CA GLN A 26 -17.62 36.23 -35.59
C GLN A 26 -17.86 34.74 -35.27
N LEU A 27 -17.93 33.87 -36.29
CA LEU A 27 -17.99 32.43 -36.06
C LEU A 27 -16.69 31.90 -35.42
N HIS A 28 -15.53 32.40 -35.84
CA HIS A 28 -14.26 32.03 -35.23
C HIS A 28 -14.17 32.46 -33.76
N THR A 29 -14.61 33.68 -33.42
CA THR A 29 -14.63 34.16 -32.02
C THR A 29 -15.62 33.37 -31.17
N GLN A 30 -16.82 33.06 -31.69
CA GLN A 30 -17.80 32.23 -30.99
C GLN A 30 -17.30 30.80 -30.76
N ARG A 31 -16.64 30.19 -31.74
CA ARG A 31 -16.02 28.87 -31.58
C ARG A 31 -14.93 28.90 -30.51
N ALA A 32 -14.07 29.92 -30.51
CA ALA A 32 -13.07 30.09 -29.46
C ALA A 32 -13.71 30.27 -28.07
N ALA A 33 -14.81 31.03 -27.98
CA ALA A 33 -15.56 31.21 -26.73
C ALA A 33 -16.17 29.89 -26.23
N ILE A 34 -16.67 29.03 -27.12
CA ILE A 34 -17.17 27.69 -26.77
C ILE A 34 -16.04 26.82 -26.22
N GLU A 35 -14.88 26.80 -26.87
CA GLU A 35 -13.72 26.03 -26.38
C GLU A 35 -13.22 26.55 -25.03
N GLN A 36 -13.18 27.86 -24.84
CA GLN A 36 -12.87 28.45 -23.54
C GLN A 36 -13.89 28.05 -22.46
N ALA A 37 -15.19 28.10 -22.76
CA ALA A 37 -16.23 27.69 -21.84
C ALA A 37 -16.14 26.18 -21.50
N ARG A 38 -15.79 25.33 -22.47
CA ARG A 38 -15.52 23.90 -22.25
C ARG A 38 -14.33 23.69 -21.33
N ALA A 39 -13.24 24.43 -21.52
CA ALA A 39 -12.07 24.36 -20.65
C ALA A 39 -12.40 24.81 -19.21
N GLN A 40 -13.18 25.88 -19.06
CA GLN A 40 -13.65 26.35 -17.75
C GLN A 40 -14.56 25.31 -17.07
N LEU A 41 -15.48 24.69 -17.82
CA LEU A 41 -16.31 23.61 -17.30
C LEU A 41 -15.47 22.42 -16.84
N ALA A 42 -14.49 21.99 -17.64
CA ALA A 42 -13.60 20.88 -17.27
C ALA A 42 -12.80 21.19 -15.99
N SER A 43 -12.32 22.42 -15.84
CA SER A 43 -11.64 22.89 -14.62
C SER A 43 -12.57 22.87 -13.41
N ALA A 44 -13.79 23.39 -13.53
CA ALA A 44 -14.78 23.38 -12.46
C ALA A 44 -15.19 21.95 -12.05
N GLN A 45 -15.31 21.04 -13.02
CA GLN A 45 -15.56 19.62 -12.75
C GLN A 45 -14.38 18.95 -12.04
N ALA A 46 -13.14 19.28 -12.41
CA ALA A 46 -11.95 18.77 -11.72
C ALA A 46 -11.89 19.27 -10.28
N SER A 47 -12.15 20.55 -10.03
CA SER A 47 -12.26 21.11 -8.68
C SER A 47 -13.35 20.41 -7.86
N THR A 48 -14.52 20.16 -8.46
CA THR A 48 -15.60 19.42 -7.78
C THR A 48 -15.18 17.99 -7.43
N ARG A 49 -14.44 17.30 -8.31
CA ARG A 49 -13.92 15.96 -8.00
C ARG A 49 -12.90 16.00 -6.87
N GLN A 50 -12.03 17.01 -6.84
CA GLN A 50 -11.06 17.18 -5.76
C GLN A 50 -11.77 17.38 -4.41
N SER A 51 -12.75 18.29 -4.33
CA SER A 51 -13.50 18.51 -3.08
C SER A 51 -14.21 17.26 -2.58
N LYS A 52 -14.67 16.39 -3.49
CA LYS A 52 -15.28 15.10 -3.12
C LYS A 52 -14.28 14.11 -2.56
N LEU A 53 -13.05 14.08 -3.09
CA LEU A 53 -11.97 13.26 -2.53
C LEU A 53 -11.58 13.79 -1.15
N ASP A 54 -11.45 15.11 -0.99
CA ASP A 54 -11.13 15.74 0.29
C ASP A 54 -12.20 15.41 1.36
N GLU A 55 -13.49 15.38 0.98
CA GLU A 55 -14.59 14.96 1.85
C GLU A 55 -14.48 13.47 2.23
N GLN A 56 -14.20 12.59 1.27
CA GLN A 56 -14.03 11.16 1.53
C GLN A 56 -12.83 10.88 2.44
N ASP A 57 -11.73 11.61 2.26
CA ASP A 57 -10.51 11.49 3.05
C ASP A 57 -10.67 11.97 4.50
N THR A 58 -11.80 12.63 4.85
CA THR A 58 -12.13 12.95 6.25
C THR A 58 -12.46 11.73 7.08
N VAL A 59 -12.85 10.61 6.45
CA VAL A 59 -13.16 9.35 7.12
C VAL A 59 -12.12 8.30 6.72
N VAL A 60 -11.18 8.05 7.63
CA VAL A 60 -10.10 7.10 7.39
C VAL A 60 -10.54 5.68 7.74
N TYR A 61 -10.59 4.80 6.73
CA TYR A 61 -10.89 3.38 6.88
C TYR A 61 -9.62 2.52 6.83
N SER A 62 -9.69 1.33 7.44
CA SER A 62 -8.68 0.29 7.22
C SER A 62 -8.86 -0.35 5.85
N SER A 63 -7.77 -0.63 5.13
CA SER A 63 -7.80 -1.42 3.90
C SER A 63 -7.94 -2.93 4.14
N LEU A 64 -7.67 -3.40 5.36
CA LEU A 64 -7.68 -4.81 5.74
C LEU A 64 -8.45 -5.04 7.04
N ALA A 65 -9.03 -6.22 7.19
CA ALA A 65 -9.63 -6.65 8.43
C ALA A 65 -8.54 -6.99 9.46
N GLY A 66 -8.80 -6.68 10.71
CA GLY A 66 -7.84 -6.92 11.78
C GLY A 66 -8.24 -6.25 13.08
N ARG A 67 -7.33 -6.31 14.04
CA ARG A 67 -7.50 -5.70 15.36
C ARG A 67 -6.62 -4.48 15.52
N VAL A 68 -7.13 -3.45 16.19
CA VAL A 68 -6.35 -2.25 16.49
C VAL A 68 -5.32 -2.58 17.58
N GLY A 69 -4.04 -2.63 17.22
CA GLY A 69 -2.95 -2.90 18.15
C GLY A 69 -2.53 -1.68 18.97
N SER A 70 -2.52 -0.50 18.34
CA SER A 70 -2.29 0.77 19.04
C SER A 70 -3.02 1.92 18.35
N ARG A 71 -3.47 2.90 19.15
CA ARG A 71 -4.11 4.12 18.68
C ARG A 71 -3.39 5.33 19.28
N SER A 72 -2.80 6.15 18.42
CA SER A 72 -2.03 7.34 18.83
C SER A 72 -2.88 8.61 18.92
N VAL A 73 -4.13 8.57 18.45
CA VAL A 73 -4.98 9.74 18.28
C VAL A 73 -6.07 9.89 19.34
N ARG A 74 -6.42 11.14 19.62
CA ARG A 74 -7.48 11.52 20.57
C ARG A 74 -8.54 12.39 19.89
N VAL A 75 -9.75 12.36 20.44
CA VAL A 75 -10.83 13.24 19.99
C VAL A 75 -10.43 14.70 20.21
N GLY A 76 -10.67 15.56 19.22
CA GLY A 76 -10.28 16.97 19.24
C GLY A 76 -8.82 17.25 18.84
N GLN A 77 -8.02 16.21 18.59
CA GLN A 77 -6.66 16.38 18.08
C GLN A 77 -6.68 16.75 16.59
N TYR A 78 -5.99 17.84 16.26
CA TYR A 78 -5.77 18.22 14.86
C TYR A 78 -4.67 17.34 14.24
N LEU A 79 -4.88 16.89 12.99
CA LEU A 79 -4.03 15.94 12.29
C LEU A 79 -3.57 16.49 10.95
N GLN A 80 -2.36 16.13 10.54
CA GLN A 80 -1.80 16.45 9.22
C GLN A 80 -1.86 15.21 8.32
N PRO A 81 -2.00 15.37 6.99
CA PRO A 81 -1.88 14.27 6.05
C PRO A 81 -0.58 13.47 6.26
N GLY A 82 -0.68 12.14 6.21
CA GLY A 82 0.45 11.24 6.46
C GLY A 82 0.74 10.93 7.94
N THR A 83 0.01 11.54 8.88
CA THR A 83 0.14 11.20 10.31
C THR A 83 -0.37 9.78 10.56
N ARG A 84 0.43 8.93 11.22
CA ARG A 84 0.02 7.59 11.63
C ARG A 84 -0.99 7.68 12.79
N LEU A 85 -2.19 7.14 12.58
CA LEU A 85 -3.30 7.21 13.55
C LEU A 85 -3.45 5.95 14.41
N MET A 86 -3.25 4.79 13.79
CA MET A 86 -3.38 3.49 14.43
C MET A 86 -2.60 2.42 13.68
N THR A 87 -2.33 1.31 14.36
CA THR A 87 -1.76 0.10 13.77
C THR A 87 -2.82 -1.00 13.81
N ILE A 88 -3.04 -1.66 12.68
CA ILE A 88 -4.01 -2.76 12.54
C ILE A 88 -3.23 -4.05 12.32
N VAL A 89 -3.57 -5.06 13.09
CA VAL A 89 -2.96 -6.39 13.05
C VAL A 89 -3.95 -7.36 12.39
N PRO A 90 -3.64 -7.91 11.20
CA PRO A 90 -4.45 -8.95 10.58
C PRO A 90 -4.42 -10.22 11.43
N LEU A 91 -5.56 -10.92 11.53
CA LEU A 91 -5.72 -12.13 12.36
C LEU A 91 -5.78 -13.42 11.52
N ASP A 92 -5.90 -13.29 10.20
CA ASP A 92 -6.02 -14.37 9.23
C ASP A 92 -4.67 -14.98 8.80
N GLU A 93 -3.57 -14.25 9.00
CA GLU A 93 -2.21 -14.68 8.60
C GLU A 93 -1.23 -14.68 9.78
N VAL A 94 -1.61 -15.24 10.93
CA VAL A 94 -0.69 -15.39 12.06
C VAL A 94 0.35 -16.47 11.73
N TYR A 95 1.61 -16.08 11.73
CA TYR A 95 2.76 -16.98 11.60
C TYR A 95 3.69 -16.81 12.78
N LEU A 96 4.47 -17.85 13.04
CA LEU A 96 5.51 -17.84 14.05
C LEU A 96 6.88 -17.84 13.39
N THR A 97 7.76 -16.94 13.83
CA THR A 97 9.16 -16.90 13.40
C THR A 97 10.05 -17.46 14.51
N ALA A 98 10.62 -18.62 14.29
CA ALA A 98 11.54 -19.27 15.22
C ALA A 98 12.99 -19.09 14.75
N ASN A 99 13.87 -18.65 15.65
CA ASN A 99 15.29 -18.43 15.32
C ASN A 99 16.12 -19.63 15.78
N PHE A 100 16.44 -20.54 14.87
CA PHE A 100 17.27 -21.72 15.13
C PHE A 100 18.76 -21.39 14.95
N LYS A 101 19.64 -22.11 15.66
CA LYS A 101 21.08 -22.03 15.39
C LYS A 101 21.35 -22.58 14.00
N GLU A 102 22.34 -22.06 13.29
CA GLU A 102 22.77 -22.57 11.98
C GLU A 102 23.01 -24.09 11.99
N THR A 103 23.57 -24.63 13.08
CA THR A 103 23.82 -26.07 13.23
C THR A 103 22.55 -26.91 13.42
N GLN A 104 21.40 -26.29 13.65
CA GLN A 104 20.13 -26.99 13.88
C GLN A 104 19.27 -27.10 12.62
N ILE A 105 19.59 -26.35 11.56
CA ILE A 105 18.76 -26.31 10.34
C ILE A 105 19.19 -27.32 9.26
N GLU A 106 20.28 -28.07 9.46
CA GLU A 106 20.87 -28.96 8.44
C GLU A 106 19.87 -29.97 7.87
N ARG A 107 18.99 -30.51 8.71
CA ARG A 107 17.94 -31.46 8.32
C ARG A 107 16.55 -30.83 8.23
N MET A 108 16.46 -29.50 8.30
CA MET A 108 15.19 -28.80 8.26
C MET A 108 14.77 -28.52 6.82
N HIS A 109 13.51 -28.80 6.50
CA HIS A 109 12.93 -28.47 5.20
C HIS A 109 11.43 -28.11 5.34
N PRO A 110 10.86 -27.33 4.39
CA PRO A 110 9.44 -27.06 4.37
C PRO A 110 8.59 -28.34 4.45
N GLY A 111 7.46 -28.26 5.14
CA GLY A 111 6.52 -29.37 5.34
C GLY A 111 6.74 -30.20 6.61
N GLN A 112 7.86 -30.06 7.30
CA GLN A 112 8.10 -30.77 8.57
C GLN A 112 7.14 -30.31 9.67
N THR A 113 6.71 -31.26 10.49
CA THR A 113 5.82 -31.01 11.63
C THR A 113 6.56 -30.29 12.75
N VAL A 114 5.87 -29.35 13.37
CA VAL A 114 6.39 -28.52 14.45
C VAL A 114 5.43 -28.57 15.64
N ALA A 115 5.97 -28.84 16.83
CA ALA A 115 5.29 -28.60 18.09
C ALA A 115 5.66 -27.21 18.61
N VAL A 116 4.63 -26.41 18.96
CA VAL A 116 4.79 -25.04 19.44
C VAL A 116 4.14 -24.92 20.81
N HIS A 117 4.91 -24.40 21.76
CA HIS A 117 4.49 -24.12 23.12
C HIS A 117 4.58 -22.63 23.37
N ILE A 118 3.46 -21.98 23.64
CA ILE A 118 3.38 -20.52 23.82
C ILE A 118 3.25 -20.22 25.30
N ASP A 119 4.11 -19.34 25.81
CA ASP A 119 4.19 -19.05 27.24
C ASP A 119 2.89 -18.46 27.81
N ALA A 120 2.12 -17.75 26.98
CA ALA A 120 0.80 -17.23 27.35
C ALA A 120 -0.26 -18.32 27.58
N TRP A 121 -0.07 -19.52 27.00
CA TRP A 121 -1.00 -20.64 27.08
C TRP A 121 -0.26 -21.96 27.35
N PRO A 122 0.33 -22.14 28.54
CA PRO A 122 1.16 -23.31 28.83
C PRO A 122 0.41 -24.64 28.80
N GLY A 123 -0.92 -24.63 28.92
CA GLY A 123 -1.78 -25.82 28.86
C GLY A 123 -2.22 -26.21 27.44
N ILE A 124 -1.89 -25.42 26.42
CA ILE A 124 -2.32 -25.65 25.03
C ILE A 124 -1.11 -26.04 24.20
N LYS A 125 -1.20 -27.20 23.53
CA LYS A 125 -0.22 -27.62 22.55
C LYS A 125 -0.66 -27.16 21.17
N PHE A 126 0.20 -26.39 20.51
CA PHE A 126 -0.03 -25.97 19.15
C PHE A 126 0.80 -26.84 18.22
N GLU A 127 0.20 -27.20 17.09
CA GLU A 127 0.90 -27.88 16.01
C GLU A 127 0.97 -26.97 14.80
N GLY A 128 2.08 -27.05 14.09
CA GLY A 128 2.31 -26.29 12.87
C GLY A 128 3.18 -27.06 11.89
N VAL A 129 3.51 -26.39 10.81
CA VAL A 129 4.43 -26.89 9.79
C VAL A 129 5.48 -25.83 9.47
N VAL A 130 6.69 -26.29 9.16
CA VAL A 130 7.72 -25.43 8.58
C VAL A 130 7.20 -24.93 7.23
N GLU A 131 6.99 -23.62 7.12
CA GLU A 131 6.54 -22.99 5.88
C GLU A 131 7.75 -22.67 5.00
N SER A 132 8.78 -22.04 5.59
CA SER A 132 9.99 -21.68 4.87
C SER A 132 11.17 -21.41 5.82
N LEU A 133 12.37 -21.48 5.25
CA LEU A 133 13.61 -21.08 5.90
C LEU A 133 14.13 -19.82 5.18
N SER A 134 14.62 -18.84 5.94
CA SER A 134 15.22 -17.64 5.36
C SER A 134 16.47 -17.99 4.54
N PRO A 135 16.67 -17.42 3.33
CA PRO A 135 17.85 -17.68 2.50
C PRO A 135 19.15 -17.07 3.06
N GLY A 136 19.12 -16.46 4.25
CA GLY A 136 20.31 -15.98 4.96
C GLY A 136 20.08 -15.81 6.46
N THR A 137 21.18 -15.67 7.21
CA THR A 137 21.18 -15.52 8.67
C THR A 137 20.71 -14.11 9.08
N GLY A 138 20.14 -13.98 10.28
CA GLY A 138 19.58 -12.70 10.76
C GLY A 138 20.58 -11.53 10.82
N SER A 139 21.89 -11.80 10.82
CA SER A 139 22.95 -10.79 10.82
C SER A 139 23.26 -10.21 9.44
N GLN A 140 23.02 -10.95 8.34
CA GLN A 140 23.26 -10.44 6.98
C GLN A 140 22.18 -9.46 6.51
N PHE A 141 20.99 -9.49 7.12
CA PHE A 141 19.86 -8.61 6.78
C PHE A 141 19.61 -7.51 7.81
N ALA A 142 20.44 -7.40 8.84
CA ALA A 142 20.32 -6.34 9.84
C ALA A 142 20.76 -4.98 9.25
N LEU A 143 20.01 -3.91 9.56
CA LEU A 143 20.37 -2.52 9.21
C LEU A 143 21.77 -2.11 9.71
N LEU A 144 22.22 -2.75 10.80
CA LEU A 144 23.57 -2.61 11.35
C LEU A 144 24.13 -4.01 11.62
N PRO A 145 24.88 -4.62 10.68
CA PRO A 145 25.52 -5.90 10.93
C PRO A 145 26.60 -5.73 12.01
N SER A 146 26.68 -6.69 12.93
CA SER A 146 27.75 -6.71 13.94
C SER A 146 29.09 -6.95 13.25
N ASN A 147 29.91 -5.91 13.08
CA ASN A 147 31.27 -6.06 12.57
C ASN A 147 32.21 -6.42 13.72
N ASN A 148 32.40 -7.71 13.99
CA ASN A 148 33.36 -8.18 15.00
C ASN A 148 34.77 -8.18 14.39
N ALA A 149 35.28 -6.98 14.06
CA ALA A 149 36.60 -6.77 13.46
C ALA A 149 37.68 -6.48 14.52
N THR A 150 37.76 -7.29 15.58
CA THR A 150 38.80 -7.19 16.60
C THR A 150 39.31 -8.57 17.02
N GLY A 151 40.21 -9.14 16.22
CA GLY A 151 41.33 -10.03 16.62
C GLY A 151 41.07 -11.32 17.44
N ASN A 152 39.86 -11.59 17.92
CA ASN A 152 39.51 -12.76 18.71
C ASN A 152 38.70 -13.73 17.84
N PHE A 153 39.25 -14.91 17.59
CA PHE A 153 38.66 -16.01 16.81
C PHE A 153 37.48 -16.70 17.54
N THR A 154 36.62 -15.94 18.20
CA THR A 154 35.46 -16.50 18.90
C THR A 154 34.36 -16.76 17.88
N LYS A 155 34.07 -18.04 17.61
CA LYS A 155 32.95 -18.46 16.75
C LYS A 155 31.62 -18.00 17.35
N ILE A 156 30.96 -17.04 16.70
CA ILE A 156 29.64 -16.55 17.12
C ILE A 156 28.57 -17.35 16.38
N VAL A 157 27.66 -17.96 17.14
CA VAL A 157 26.55 -18.73 16.58
C VAL A 157 25.58 -17.80 15.88
N GLN A 158 25.42 -17.99 14.58
CA GLN A 158 24.41 -17.29 13.80
C GLN A 158 23.06 -18.00 13.92
N ARG A 159 21.98 -17.22 13.84
CA ARG A 159 20.62 -17.74 13.86
C ARG A 159 19.95 -17.56 12.52
N VAL A 160 19.22 -18.60 12.10
CA VAL A 160 18.45 -18.62 10.88
C VAL A 160 16.97 -18.53 11.25
N PRO A 161 16.25 -17.49 10.78
CA PRO A 161 14.82 -17.40 10.93
C PRO A 161 14.12 -18.50 10.12
N VAL A 162 13.25 -19.26 10.80
CA VAL A 162 12.37 -20.27 10.21
C VAL A 162 10.94 -19.82 10.43
N ARG A 163 10.17 -19.73 9.35
CA ARG A 163 8.76 -19.36 9.37
C ARG A 163 7.91 -20.61 9.53
N ILE A 164 6.99 -20.56 10.49
CA ILE A 164 6.17 -21.69 10.90
C ILE A 164 4.72 -21.26 10.80
N ARG A 165 3.96 -22.01 10.01
CA ARG A 165 2.52 -21.83 9.87
C ARG A 165 1.82 -22.69 10.90
N LEU A 166 1.02 -22.07 11.77
CA LEU A 166 0.23 -22.77 12.77
C LEU A 166 -1.03 -23.38 12.14
N ASN A 167 -1.49 -24.51 12.67
CA ASN A 167 -2.73 -25.13 12.22
C ASN A 167 -3.94 -24.47 12.91
N PRO A 168 -4.93 -23.94 12.17
CA PRO A 168 -6.06 -23.19 12.74
C PRO A 168 -6.99 -24.02 13.64
N SER A 169 -6.85 -25.35 13.63
CA SER A 169 -7.76 -26.28 14.30
C SER A 169 -7.68 -26.21 15.83
N ALA A 170 -6.57 -25.72 16.38
CA ALA A 170 -6.37 -25.50 17.82
C ALA A 170 -6.86 -24.10 18.30
N ASP A 171 -7.26 -23.22 17.38
CA ASP A 171 -7.37 -21.77 17.62
C ASP A 171 -8.75 -21.28 18.05
N LYS A 172 -9.72 -22.17 18.31
CA LYS A 172 -11.11 -21.78 18.60
C LYS A 172 -11.24 -21.10 19.96
N GLY A 173 -10.89 -19.80 20.02
CA GLY A 173 -10.99 -18.94 21.19
C GLY A 173 -9.67 -18.25 21.59
N ILE A 174 -8.59 -18.45 20.85
CA ILE A 174 -7.26 -17.92 21.21
C ILE A 174 -7.03 -16.58 20.50
N GLU A 175 -6.83 -15.53 21.30
CA GLU A 175 -6.52 -14.19 20.77
C GLU A 175 -5.01 -14.06 20.56
N TRP A 176 -4.59 -14.18 19.29
CA TRP A 176 -3.20 -14.02 18.89
C TRP A 176 -2.69 -12.59 19.10
N MET A 177 -1.57 -12.45 19.80
CA MET A 177 -0.89 -11.17 20.02
C MET A 177 0.51 -11.24 19.42
N PRO A 178 0.87 -10.35 18.48
CA PRO A 178 2.24 -10.28 18.00
C PRO A 178 3.22 -10.00 19.15
N GLY A 179 4.36 -10.69 19.15
CA GLY A 179 5.42 -10.52 20.15
C GLY A 179 5.37 -11.48 21.33
N LEU A 180 4.42 -12.43 21.36
CA LEU A 180 4.44 -13.52 22.34
C LEU A 180 5.69 -14.40 22.19
N SER A 181 6.22 -14.84 23.32
CA SER A 181 7.30 -15.82 23.39
C SER A 181 6.77 -17.23 23.21
N ALA A 182 7.56 -18.06 22.53
CA ALA A 182 7.26 -19.47 22.35
C ALA A 182 8.53 -20.32 22.29
N THR A 183 8.40 -21.57 22.68
CA THR A 183 9.37 -22.63 22.46
C THR A 183 8.89 -23.53 21.32
N VAL A 184 9.80 -23.92 20.45
CA VAL A 184 9.50 -24.58 19.18
C VAL A 184 10.38 -25.81 19.00
N ASP A 185 9.75 -26.95 18.76
CA ASP A 185 10.40 -28.22 18.48
C ASP A 185 10.01 -28.69 17.08
N VAL A 186 11.00 -28.83 16.19
CA VAL A 186 10.82 -29.29 14.80
C VAL A 186 11.22 -30.75 14.71
N ASP A 187 10.33 -31.60 14.20
CA ASP A 187 10.68 -33.00 13.96
C ASP A 187 11.47 -33.14 12.66
N THR A 188 12.73 -33.54 12.80
CA THR A 188 13.69 -33.74 11.70
C THR A 188 13.97 -35.22 11.42
N HIS A 189 13.22 -36.15 12.04
CA HIS A 189 13.41 -37.60 11.87
C HIS A 189 12.67 -38.17 10.65
N ARG A 190 11.75 -37.39 10.06
CA ARG A 190 11.01 -37.77 8.84
C ARG A 190 11.57 -37.01 7.64
N GLY A 191 12.67 -37.51 7.10
CA GLY A 191 13.22 -37.17 5.78
C GLY A 191 13.26 -38.42 4.91
#